data_AF-A0A0K0Y728-F1
#
_entry.id   AF-A0A0K0Y728-F1
#
_cell.length_a   1.000
_cell.length_b   1.000
_cell.length_c   1.000
_cell.angle_alpha   90.00
_cell.angle_beta   90.00
_cell.angle_gamma   90.00
#
_symmetry.space_group_name_H-M   'P 1'
#
loop_
_entity.id
_entity.type
_entity.pdbx_description
1 polymer ?
#
loop_
_entity_poly.entity_id
_entity_poly.type
_entity_poly.pdbx_seq_one_letter_code
_entity_poly.pdbx_strand_id
1 'polypeptide(L)'
;MITPNSVKRRMKGMMFRLPMMISCPQFEEFIVEYLEGGLTVHERRVFALHLKICRECREYLAAYEASMAAAKQGLASDASSVPVDIPEDLVAAITASIGATEDDGAPSDNS
;
A
#
# COMPACT_ATOMS: atom_id res chain seq x y z
N MET A 1 -7.49 19.95 37.50
CA MET A 1 -8.47 19.54 36.46
C MET A 1 -7.87 18.37 35.69
N ILE A 2 -8.34 17.16 35.93
CA ILE A 2 -7.83 15.92 35.33
C ILE A 2 -8.76 15.57 34.15
N THR A 3 -8.26 15.65 32.92
CA THR A 3 -9.01 15.34 31.69
C THR A 3 -9.32 13.83 31.61
N PRO A 4 -10.60 13.43 31.45
CA PRO A 4 -10.95 12.02 31.39
C PRO A 4 -10.87 11.52 29.94
N ASN A 5 -9.67 11.15 29.47
CA ASN A 5 -9.53 10.46 28.17
C ASN A 5 -8.63 9.22 28.23
N SER A 6 -8.47 8.63 29.41
CA SER A 6 -7.62 7.46 29.65
C SER A 6 -8.37 6.13 29.62
N VAL A 7 -9.71 6.14 29.69
CA VAL A 7 -10.55 4.93 29.73
C VAL A 7 -10.70 4.30 28.34
N LYS A 8 -10.85 5.11 27.28
CA LYS A 8 -11.04 4.62 25.89
C LYS A 8 -9.78 3.95 25.32
N ARG A 9 -8.59 4.31 25.79
CA ARG A 9 -7.31 3.71 25.36
C ARG A 9 -7.11 2.28 25.88
N ARG A 10 -7.78 1.90 26.98
CA ARG A 10 -7.61 0.57 27.61
C ARG A 10 -8.47 -0.52 26.99
N MET A 11 -9.65 -0.17 26.46
CA MET A 11 -10.50 -1.13 25.74
C MET A 11 -9.97 -1.48 24.35
N LYS A 12 -9.18 -0.58 23.73
CA LYS A 12 -8.50 -0.89 22.47
C LYS A 12 -7.57 -2.09 22.66
N GLY A 13 -6.83 -2.15 23.78
CA GLY A 13 -5.84 -3.18 24.14
C GLY A 13 -6.34 -4.60 24.41
N MET A 14 -7.63 -4.81 24.69
CA MET A 14 -8.16 -6.12 25.07
C MET A 14 -8.83 -6.89 23.91
N MET A 15 -9.09 -6.22 22.78
CA MET A 15 -9.56 -6.89 21.55
C MET A 15 -8.41 -7.55 20.75
N PHE A 16 -7.18 -7.48 21.25
CA PHE A 16 -5.95 -7.93 20.59
C PHE A 16 -5.64 -9.44 20.76
N ARG A 17 -6.61 -10.26 21.19
CA ARG A 17 -6.38 -11.69 21.47
C ARG A 17 -7.44 -12.63 20.89
N LEU A 18 -8.15 -12.22 19.85
CA LEU A 18 -8.97 -13.15 19.08
C LEU A 18 -8.22 -13.58 17.80
N PRO A 19 -8.02 -14.88 17.57
CA PRO A 19 -7.26 -15.43 16.43
C PRO A 19 -7.91 -15.20 15.04
N MET A 20 -8.91 -14.31 14.96
CA MET A 20 -9.67 -13.96 13.75
C MET A 20 -9.73 -12.44 13.49
N MET A 21 -8.92 -11.63 14.17
CA MET A 21 -8.95 -10.17 14.02
C MET A 21 -7.55 -9.62 13.71
N ILE A 22 -7.42 -9.01 12.53
CA ILE A 22 -6.28 -8.16 12.16
C ILE A 22 -6.24 -6.93 13.09
N SER A 23 -5.04 -6.52 13.49
CA SER A 23 -4.82 -5.32 14.30
C SER A 23 -4.78 -4.05 13.44
N CYS A 24 -4.99 -2.86 14.03
CA CYS A 24 -4.89 -1.61 13.26
C CYS A 24 -3.51 -1.41 12.58
N PRO A 25 -2.35 -1.70 13.22
CA PRO A 25 -1.05 -1.61 12.54
C PRO A 25 -0.92 -2.59 11.37
N GLN A 26 -1.34 -3.84 11.55
CA GLN A 26 -1.34 -4.82 10.45
C GLN A 26 -2.27 -4.38 9.32
N PHE A 27 -3.41 -3.76 9.64
CA PHE A 27 -4.30 -3.20 8.63
C PHE A 27 -3.59 -2.13 7.79
N GLU A 28 -2.80 -1.27 8.42
CA GLU A 28 -2.01 -0.23 7.72
C GLU A 28 -0.91 -0.85 6.84
N GLU A 29 -0.29 -1.95 7.28
CA GLU A 29 0.70 -2.69 6.48
C GLU A 29 0.10 -3.30 5.22
N PHE A 30 -1.13 -3.83 5.29
CA PHE A 30 -1.79 -4.52 4.17
C PHE A 30 -2.75 -3.65 3.34
N ILE A 31 -2.72 -2.32 3.53
CA ILE A 31 -3.66 -1.40 2.89
C ILE A 31 -3.47 -1.36 1.37
N VAL A 32 -2.23 -1.46 0.90
CA VAL A 32 -1.88 -1.39 -0.52
C VAL A 32 -2.36 -2.65 -1.22
N GLU A 33 -2.04 -3.83 -0.70
CA GLU A 33 -2.48 -5.11 -1.24
C GLU A 33 -4.01 -5.25 -1.24
N TYR A 34 -4.68 -4.67 -0.23
CA TYR A 34 -6.13 -4.62 -0.20
C TYR A 34 -6.72 -3.82 -1.38
N LEU A 35 -6.16 -2.63 -1.65
CA LEU A 35 -6.58 -1.74 -2.72
C LEU A 35 -6.22 -2.28 -4.11
N GLU A 36 -5.05 -2.90 -4.25
CA GLU A 36 -4.54 -3.41 -5.52
C GLU A 36 -5.05 -4.81 -5.88
N GLY A 37 -5.70 -5.51 -4.94
CA GLY A 37 -6.25 -6.84 -5.21
C GLY A 37 -5.34 -8.00 -4.82
N GLY A 38 -4.18 -7.75 -4.22
CA GLY A 38 -3.17 -8.76 -3.86
C GLY A 38 -3.55 -9.68 -2.70
N LEU A 39 -4.56 -9.33 -1.89
CA LEU A 39 -5.01 -10.17 -0.78
C LEU A 39 -5.83 -11.39 -1.24
N THR A 40 -5.61 -12.53 -0.57
CA THR A 40 -6.45 -13.72 -0.72
C THR A 40 -7.90 -13.43 -0.29
N VAL A 41 -8.83 -14.28 -0.72
CA VAL A 41 -10.26 -14.15 -0.36
C VAL A 41 -10.47 -14.17 1.16
N HIS A 42 -9.68 -14.96 1.89
CA HIS A 42 -9.77 -15.03 3.33
C HIS A 42 -9.29 -13.72 3.99
N GLU A 43 -8.12 -13.22 3.59
CA GLU A 43 -7.55 -11.97 4.12
C GLU A 43 -8.46 -10.78 3.83
N ARG A 44 -9.00 -10.70 2.61
CA ARG A 44 -9.96 -9.65 2.23
C ARG A 44 -11.21 -9.67 3.12
N ARG A 45 -11.70 -10.84 3.53
CA ARG A 45 -12.84 -10.95 4.46
C ARG A 45 -12.48 -10.46 5.86
N VAL A 46 -11.30 -10.83 6.37
CA VAL A 46 -10.82 -10.35 7.68
C VAL A 46 -10.64 -8.82 7.66
N PHE A 47 -10.07 -8.27 6.59
CA PHE A 47 -9.90 -6.84 6.39
C PHE A 47 -11.24 -6.09 6.34
N ALA A 48 -12.20 -6.60 5.57
CA ALA A 48 -13.56 -6.04 5.48
C ALA A 48 -14.32 -6.11 6.81
N LEU A 49 -14.13 -7.18 7.60
CA LEU A 49 -14.70 -7.29 8.93
C LEU A 49 -14.13 -6.23 9.87
N HIS A 50 -12.81 -6.01 9.84
CA HIS A 50 -12.16 -4.97 10.63
C HIS A 50 -12.70 -3.57 10.28
N LEU A 51 -12.86 -3.27 8.99
CA LEU A 51 -13.47 -2.01 8.53
C LEU A 51 -14.90 -1.82 9.03
N LYS A 52 -15.70 -2.87 9.20
CA LYS A 52 -17.05 -2.74 9.77
C LYS A 52 -17.03 -2.32 11.24
N ILE A 53 -16.02 -2.75 11.99
CA ILE A 53 -15.97 -2.60 13.46
C ILE A 53 -15.16 -1.36 13.86
N CYS A 54 -14.02 -1.13 13.22
CA CYS A 54 -13.08 -0.07 13.58
C CYS A 54 -13.36 1.20 12.76
N ARG A 55 -13.80 2.27 13.44
CA ARG A 55 -14.04 3.56 12.79
C ARG A 55 -12.74 4.21 12.34
N GLU A 56 -11.70 4.13 13.15
CA GLU A 56 -10.42 4.77 12.87
C GLU A 56 -9.76 4.19 11.60
N CYS A 57 -9.85 2.88 11.38
CA CYS A 57 -9.33 2.28 10.14
C CYS A 57 -10.17 2.65 8.90
N ARG A 58 -11.48 2.91 9.04
CA ARG A 58 -12.29 3.47 7.94
C ARG A 58 -11.86 4.90 7.60
N GLU A 59 -11.68 5.72 8.63
CA GLU A 59 -11.23 7.11 8.47
C GLU A 59 -9.83 7.15 7.85
N TYR A 60 -8.93 6.26 8.29
CA TYR A 60 -7.60 6.10 7.72
C TYR A 60 -7.64 5.68 6.25
N LEU A 61 -8.43 4.66 5.91
CA LEU A 61 -8.58 4.21 4.52
C LEU A 61 -9.07 5.33 3.61
N ALA A 62 -10.08 6.09 4.03
CA ALA A 62 -10.59 7.22 3.27
C ALA A 62 -9.53 8.32 3.08
N ALA A 63 -8.74 8.62 4.12
CA ALA A 63 -7.66 9.59 4.02
C ALA A 63 -6.53 9.11 3.08
N TYR A 64 -6.22 7.82 3.12
CA TYR A 64 -5.24 7.19 2.23
C TYR A 64 -5.70 7.27 0.77
N GLU A 65 -6.93 6.87 0.47
CA GLU A 65 -7.52 6.97 -0.87
C GLU A 65 -7.54 8.41 -1.40
N ALA A 66 -7.88 9.38 -0.55
CA ALA A 66 -7.83 10.80 -0.90
C ALA A 66 -6.40 11.26 -1.24
N SER A 67 -5.41 10.79 -0.49
CA SER A 67 -3.99 11.09 -0.72
C SER A 67 -3.52 10.50 -2.05
N MET A 68 -3.90 9.25 -2.36
CA MET A 68 -3.62 8.64 -3.66
C MET A 68 -4.29 9.39 -4.82
N ALA A 69 -5.54 9.81 -4.64
CA ALA A 69 -6.26 10.57 -5.65
C ALA A 69 -5.57 11.93 -5.93
N ALA A 70 -5.17 12.64 -4.87
CA ALA A 70 -4.43 13.90 -5.00
C ALA A 70 -3.08 13.70 -5.71
N ALA A 71 -2.34 12.65 -5.35
CA ALA A 71 -1.07 12.32 -6.03
C ALA A 71 -1.29 12.03 -7.53
N LYS A 72 -2.29 11.22 -7.86
CA LYS A 72 -2.66 10.93 -9.27
C LYS A 72 -3.06 12.20 -10.03
N GLN A 73 -3.81 13.10 -9.40
CA GLN A 73 -4.20 14.37 -10.01
C GLN A 73 -2.99 15.30 -10.24
N GLY A 74 -2.05 15.36 -9.30
CA GLY A 74 -0.78 16.09 -9.49
C GLY A 74 -0.02 15.57 -10.71
N LEU A 75 0.20 14.25 -10.79
CA LEU A 75 0.86 13.62 -11.95
C LEU A 75 0.10 13.86 -13.26
N ALA A 76 -1.23 13.79 -13.24
CA ALA A 76 -2.04 14.02 -14.43
C ALA A 76 -2.06 15.49 -14.87
N SER A 77 -1.94 16.42 -13.92
CA SER A 77 -1.89 17.87 -14.21
C SER A 77 -0.55 18.26 -14.84
N ASP A 78 0.55 17.60 -14.47
CA ASP A 78 1.87 17.73 -15.10
C ASP A 78 2.05 16.87 -16.37
N ALA A 79 1.15 15.92 -16.65
CA ALA A 79 1.21 15.11 -17.87
C ALA A 79 0.97 15.95 -19.15
N SER A 80 0.37 17.14 -19.02
CA SER A 80 0.28 18.11 -20.12
C SER A 80 1.57 18.90 -20.34
N SER A 81 2.54 18.81 -19.42
CA SER A 81 3.84 19.49 -19.46
C SER A 81 5.01 18.53 -19.45
N VAL A 82 4.87 17.36 -20.10
CA VAL A 82 6.05 16.55 -20.46
C VAL A 82 7.04 17.48 -21.15
N PRO A 83 8.27 17.64 -20.63
CA PRO A 83 9.29 18.42 -21.30
C PRO A 83 9.41 17.90 -22.73
N VAL A 84 9.21 18.78 -23.72
CA VAL A 84 9.22 18.42 -25.15
C VAL A 84 10.59 17.86 -25.57
N ASP A 85 11.60 18.03 -24.73
CA ASP A 85 12.96 17.54 -24.91
C ASP A 85 13.34 16.57 -23.76
N ILE A 86 13.01 15.28 -23.95
CA ILE A 86 13.52 14.21 -23.10
C ILE A 86 14.84 13.73 -23.71
N PRO A 87 15.99 13.84 -23.01
CA PRO A 87 17.28 13.43 -23.54
C PRO A 87 17.32 11.92 -23.85
N GLU A 88 17.81 11.56 -25.03
CA GLU A 88 17.87 10.15 -25.47
C GLU A 88 18.79 9.29 -24.61
N ASP A 89 19.85 9.86 -24.05
CA ASP A 89 20.76 9.17 -23.12
C ASP A 89 20.04 8.72 -21.85
N LEU A 90 19.06 9.50 -21.39
CA LEU A 90 18.22 9.18 -20.24
C LEU A 90 17.28 8.00 -20.55
N VAL A 91 16.66 7.99 -21.73
CA VAL A 91 15.84 6.87 -22.22
C VAL A 91 16.68 5.60 -22.39
N ALA A 92 17.87 5.72 -22.98
CA ALA A 92 18.81 4.63 -23.16
C ALA A 92 19.27 4.04 -21.81
N ALA A 93 19.57 4.90 -20.83
CA ALA A 93 19.96 4.45 -19.49
C ALA A 93 18.84 3.69 -18.78
N ILE A 94 17.60 4.18 -18.84
CA ILE A 94 16.44 3.52 -18.21
C ILE A 94 16.15 2.17 -18.87
N THR A 95 16.12 2.12 -20.21
CA THR A 95 15.86 0.88 -20.96
C THR A 95 16.95 -0.17 -20.75
N ALA A 96 18.22 0.23 -20.70
CA ALA A 96 19.32 -0.66 -20.35
C ALA A 96 19.20 -1.21 -18.92
N SER A 97 18.79 -0.38 -17.96
CA SER A 97 18.61 -0.81 -16.56
C SER A 97 17.47 -1.82 -16.38
N ILE A 98 16.41 -1.73 -17.19
CA ILE A 98 15.26 -2.65 -17.12
C ILE A 98 15.56 -3.94 -17.91
N GLY A 99 16.21 -3.81 -19.08
CA GLY A 99 16.54 -4.94 -19.97
C GLY A 99 17.73 -5.80 -19.50
N ALA A 100 18.61 -5.30 -18.63
CA ALA A 100 19.75 -6.06 -18.10
C ALA A 100 19.36 -7.12 -17.05
N THR A 101 18.08 -7.33 -16.76
CA THR A 101 17.60 -8.37 -15.82
C THR A 101 17.34 -9.72 -16.49
N GLU A 102 17.63 -9.86 -17.79
CA GLU A 102 17.51 -11.11 -18.56
C GLU A 102 18.86 -11.49 -19.21
N ASP A 103 19.91 -11.76 -18.42
CA ASP A 103 21.05 -12.59 -18.84
C ASP A 103 21.76 -13.22 -17.62
N ASP A 104 21.02 -13.91 -16.75
CA ASP A 104 21.62 -14.89 -15.81
C ASP A 104 21.57 -16.27 -16.48
N GLY A 105 22.38 -16.43 -17.53
CA GLY A 105 22.69 -17.72 -18.11
C GLY A 105 23.76 -18.46 -17.29
N ALA A 106 23.38 -19.53 -16.58
CA ALA A 106 24.24 -20.67 -16.28
C ALA A 106 23.42 -21.88 -15.78
N PRO A 107 23.84 -23.16 -15.96
CA PRO A 107 24.85 -23.70 -16.87
C PRO A 107 24.26 -24.80 -17.81
N SER A 108 24.73 -24.87 -19.05
CA SER A 108 24.60 -26.07 -19.88
C SER A 108 25.73 -27.03 -19.53
N ASP A 109 25.51 -27.84 -18.49
CA ASP A 109 26.22 -29.11 -18.32
C ASP A 109 25.68 -30.11 -19.35
N ASN A 110 26.47 -30.37 -20.39
CA ASN A 110 26.39 -31.60 -21.16
C ASN A 110 27.73 -31.83 -21.88
N SER A 111 28.67 -32.51 -21.21
CA SER A 111 29.52 -33.59 -21.74
C SER A 111 30.49 -34.10 -20.68
#